data_AF-A0A7S2XMW6-F1
#
_entry.id   AF-A0A7S2XMW6-F1
#
_cell.length_a   1.000
_cell.length_b   1.000
_cell.length_c   1.000
_cell.angle_alpha   90.00
_cell.angle_beta   90.00
_cell.angle_gamma   90.00
#
_symmetry.space_group_name_H-M   'P 1'
#
loop_
_entity.id
_entity.type
_entity.pdbx_description
1 polymer ?
#
loop_
_entity_poly.entity_id
_entity_poly.type
_entity_poly.pdbx_seq_one_letter_code
_entity_poly.pdbx_strand_id
1 'polypeptide(L)'
;ARSIYVANHDVLSVNIDIRLQRNKQTILKHVLTADDERIDFCMCNPPFYESAAAYQKENARKVRNLAANARKRQPQTEGDGKEPKNARASSSIGSNNFGGGPSELWYPGGEVAFIAKMMEESSCLAIDMPSKCLWFSSLVSRRDNLPKLIEILESNVVRRNKKVKDVRIIQMGQGGLKTSQILFWSFHDVEEQRAWFRE
;
A
#
# COMPACT_ATOMS: atom_id res chain seq x y z
N ALA A 1 -1.81 13.85 0.01
CA ALA A 1 -2.39 13.85 -1.36
C ALA A 1 -3.10 15.17 -1.69
N ARG A 2 -4.27 15.48 -1.10
CA ARG A 2 -5.06 16.67 -1.45
C ARG A 2 -4.29 17.99 -1.42
N SER A 3 -3.47 18.23 -0.40
CA SER A 3 -2.68 19.47 -0.30
C SER A 3 -1.66 19.62 -1.44
N ILE A 4 -1.04 18.52 -1.89
CA ILE A 4 -0.10 18.53 -3.03
C ILE A 4 -0.86 18.87 -4.31
N TYR A 5 -2.04 18.26 -4.51
CA TYR A 5 -2.86 18.55 -5.69
C TYR A 5 -3.34 20.00 -5.73
N VAL A 6 -3.88 20.51 -4.62
CA VAL A 6 -4.36 21.90 -4.54
C VAL A 6 -3.22 22.88 -4.80
N ALA A 7 -2.01 22.61 -4.26
CA ALA A 7 -0.85 23.46 -4.49
C ALA A 7 -0.32 23.44 -5.95
N ASN A 8 -0.71 22.44 -6.74
CA ASN A 8 -0.23 22.25 -8.13
C ASN A 8 -1.41 22.07 -9.11
N HIS A 9 -2.57 22.66 -8.79
CA HIS A 9 -3.83 22.37 -9.49
C HIS A 9 -3.75 22.65 -10.99
N ASP A 10 -3.12 23.76 -11.38
CA ASP A 10 -3.03 24.19 -12.78
C ASP A 10 -2.30 23.17 -13.67
N VAL A 11 -1.36 22.41 -13.10
CA VAL A 11 -0.58 21.39 -13.83
C VAL A 11 -1.20 20.01 -13.69
N LEU A 12 -1.75 19.68 -12.52
CA LEU A 12 -2.21 18.33 -12.22
C LEU A 12 -3.66 18.08 -12.61
N SER A 13 -4.51 19.10 -12.67
CA SER A 13 -5.96 18.93 -12.92
C SER A 13 -6.30 18.34 -14.29
N VAL A 14 -5.43 18.52 -15.27
CA VAL A 14 -5.60 17.96 -16.62
C VAL A 14 -5.46 16.44 -16.64
N ASN A 15 -4.60 15.88 -15.78
CA ASN A 15 -4.23 14.45 -15.82
C ASN A 15 -4.61 13.68 -14.55
N ILE A 16 -5.04 14.37 -13.49
CA ILE A 16 -5.34 13.78 -12.18
C ILE A 16 -6.75 14.18 -11.75
N ASP A 17 -7.62 13.17 -11.68
CA ASP A 17 -8.89 13.23 -11.00
C ASP A 17 -8.74 12.76 -9.54
N ILE A 18 -9.28 13.52 -8.58
CA ILE A 18 -9.26 13.17 -7.16
C ILE A 18 -10.67 12.84 -6.69
N ARG A 19 -10.85 11.57 -6.31
CA ARG A 19 -12.11 11.07 -5.77
C ARG A 19 -12.00 10.80 -4.28
N LEU A 20 -13.00 11.27 -3.53
CA LEU A 20 -13.11 11.02 -2.10
C LEU A 20 -13.81 9.67 -1.85
N GLN A 21 -13.10 8.75 -1.20
CA GLN A 21 -13.70 7.54 -0.63
C GLN A 21 -14.62 7.92 0.54
N ARG A 22 -15.93 7.99 0.29
CA ARG A 22 -16.92 8.40 1.32
C ARG A 22 -17.18 7.32 2.37
N ASN A 23 -17.15 6.06 1.96
CA ASN A 23 -17.44 4.91 2.79
C ASN A 23 -16.13 4.18 3.13
N LYS A 24 -15.77 4.15 4.42
CA LYS A 24 -14.50 3.57 4.90
C LYS A 24 -14.51 2.04 4.88
N GLN A 25 -15.67 1.42 4.69
CA GLN A 25 -15.87 -0.02 4.65
C GLN A 25 -15.72 -0.59 3.23
N THR A 26 -15.62 0.27 2.21
CA THR A 26 -15.45 -0.13 0.81
C THR A 26 -14.19 0.46 0.22
N ILE A 27 -13.40 -0.30 -0.53
CA ILE A 27 -12.12 0.15 -1.10
C ILE A 27 -12.28 0.69 -2.53
N LEU A 28 -12.98 -0.05 -3.40
CA LEU A 28 -13.10 0.23 -4.84
C LEU A 28 -14.51 0.67 -5.25
N LYS A 29 -15.55 0.13 -4.62
CA LYS A 29 -16.95 0.20 -5.07
C LYS A 29 -17.48 1.62 -5.34
N HIS A 30 -16.96 2.64 -4.65
CA HIS A 30 -17.41 4.03 -4.78
C HIS A 30 -16.34 4.96 -5.37
N VAL A 31 -15.21 4.39 -5.77
CA VAL A 31 -14.12 5.13 -6.42
C VAL A 31 -14.23 4.97 -7.93
N LEU A 32 -14.60 3.78 -8.41
CA LEU A 32 -14.73 3.43 -9.84
C LEU A 32 -16.21 3.37 -10.24
N THR A 33 -16.84 4.54 -10.41
CA THR A 33 -18.31 4.65 -10.55
C THR A 33 -18.80 5.22 -11.87
N ALA A 34 -17.94 5.85 -12.67
CA ALA A 34 -18.34 6.40 -13.97
C ALA A 34 -18.46 5.26 -14.98
N ASP A 35 -19.59 5.12 -15.67
CA ASP A 35 -19.86 3.98 -16.56
C ASP A 35 -18.91 3.91 -17.76
N ASP A 36 -18.50 5.06 -18.27
CA ASP A 36 -17.59 5.26 -19.42
C ASP A 36 -16.10 5.19 -19.07
N GLU A 37 -15.76 5.14 -17.79
CA GLU A 37 -14.38 5.07 -17.35
C GLU A 37 -13.79 3.69 -17.62
N ARG A 38 -12.56 3.65 -18.14
CA ARG A 38 -11.80 2.44 -18.37
C ARG A 38 -10.38 2.63 -17.87
N ILE A 39 -9.92 1.75 -17.00
CA ILE A 39 -8.64 1.87 -16.32
C ILE A 39 -7.76 0.67 -16.64
N ASP A 40 -6.56 0.93 -17.17
CA ASP A 40 -5.61 -0.14 -17.48
C ASP A 40 -5.12 -0.85 -16.22
N PHE A 41 -4.92 -0.12 -15.13
CA PHE A 41 -4.56 -0.73 -13.87
C PHE A 41 -4.91 0.10 -12.64
N CYS A 42 -5.23 -0.61 -11.56
CA CYS A 42 -5.38 -0.08 -10.21
C CYS A 42 -4.15 -0.46 -9.38
N MET A 43 -3.59 0.49 -8.64
CA MET A 43 -2.49 0.25 -7.71
C MET A 43 -2.86 0.59 -6.27
N CYS A 44 -2.37 -0.20 -5.32
CA CYS A 44 -2.60 0.00 -3.91
C CYS A 44 -1.31 -0.15 -3.09
N ASN A 45 -1.13 0.75 -2.12
CA ASN A 45 -0.21 0.56 -1.00
C ASN A 45 -1.05 0.34 0.27
N PRO A 46 -1.27 -0.91 0.70
CA PRO A 46 -2.24 -1.22 1.74
C PRO A 46 -1.72 -0.83 3.13
N PRO A 47 -2.62 -0.64 4.11
CA PRO A 47 -2.21 -0.46 5.50
C PRO A 47 -1.45 -1.70 6.03
N PHE A 48 -0.35 -1.47 6.73
CA PHE A 48 0.60 -2.54 7.10
C PHE A 48 0.27 -3.24 8.42
N TYR A 49 -0.43 -2.56 9.32
CA TYR A 49 -0.63 -2.99 10.71
C TYR A 49 -2.07 -3.47 10.94
N GLU A 50 -2.25 -4.42 11.84
CA GLU A 50 -3.59 -4.94 12.19
C GLU A 50 -4.38 -4.00 13.12
N SER A 51 -3.69 -3.10 13.81
CA SER A 51 -4.30 -2.16 14.75
C SER A 51 -3.36 -0.99 15.05
N ALA A 52 -3.94 0.08 15.62
CA ALA A 52 -3.18 1.21 16.14
C ALA A 52 -2.16 0.78 17.21
N ALA A 53 -2.51 -0.17 18.07
CA ALA A 53 -1.61 -0.69 19.11
C ALA A 53 -0.41 -1.44 18.51
N ALA A 54 -0.65 -2.26 17.47
CA ALA A 54 0.41 -2.96 16.76
C ALA A 54 1.39 -1.97 16.10
N TYR A 55 0.86 -0.91 15.47
CA TYR A 55 1.66 0.18 14.92
C TYR A 55 2.51 0.87 15.99
N GLN A 56 1.91 1.30 17.10
CA GLN A 56 2.60 2.01 18.19
C GLN A 56 3.73 1.17 18.79
N LYS A 57 3.47 -0.12 19.05
CA LYS A 57 4.47 -1.06 19.59
C LYS A 57 5.66 -1.20 18.66
N GLU A 58 5.42 -1.37 17.36
CA GLU A 58 6.50 -1.50 16.39
C GLU A 58 7.26 -0.19 16.17
N ASN A 59 6.58 0.96 16.18
CA ASN A 59 7.22 2.27 16.10
C ASN A 59 8.15 2.50 17.30
N ALA A 60 7.68 2.22 18.53
CA ALA A 60 8.48 2.33 19.74
C ALA A 60 9.75 1.46 19.70
N ARG A 61 9.63 0.22 19.19
CA ARG A 61 10.77 -0.68 18.97
C ARG A 61 11.79 -0.08 17.99
N LYS A 62 11.32 0.45 16.85
CA LYS A 62 12.18 1.04 15.82
C LYS A 62 12.92 2.28 16.33
N VAL A 63 12.23 3.18 17.04
CA VAL A 63 12.86 4.35 17.67
C VAL A 63 13.95 3.94 18.65
N ARG A 64 13.68 2.90 19.47
CA ARG A 64 14.67 2.36 20.43
C ARG A 64 15.91 1.82 19.72
N ASN A 65 15.72 1.07 18.62
CA ASN A 65 16.82 0.51 17.83
C ASN A 65 17.64 1.59 17.11
N LEU A 66 16.98 2.64 16.59
CA LEU A 66 17.65 3.80 15.99
C LEU A 66 18.51 4.54 17.01
N ALA A 67 17.97 4.79 18.21
CA ALA A 67 18.72 5.43 19.30
C ALA A 67 19.93 4.59 19.73
N ALA A 68 19.79 3.26 19.80
CA ALA A 68 20.89 2.36 20.12
C ALA A 68 21.98 2.37 19.04
N ASN A 69 21.61 2.38 17.76
CA ASN A 69 22.56 2.44 16.64
C ASN A 69 23.25 3.81 16.54
N ALA A 70 22.57 4.91 16.86
CA ALA A 70 23.17 6.24 16.93
C ALA A 70 24.27 6.31 18.00
N ARG A 71 24.03 5.70 19.18
CA ARG A 71 25.04 5.59 20.25
C ARG A 71 26.26 4.76 19.86
N LYS A 72 26.08 3.70 19.07
CA LYS A 72 27.18 2.86 18.56
C LYS A 72 28.02 3.54 17.46
N ARG A 73 27.50 4.57 16.81
CA ARG A 73 28.19 5.32 15.72
C ARG A 73 28.94 6.55 16.21
N GLN A 74 28.91 6.85 17.51
CA GLN A 74 29.76 7.90 18.07
C GLN A 74 31.21 7.40 18.12
N PRO A 75 32.19 8.14 17.54
CA PRO A 75 33.60 7.81 17.71
C PRO A 75 33.94 7.81 19.20
N GLN A 76 34.64 6.79 19.69
CA GLN A 76 35.29 6.86 20.98
C GLN A 76 36.41 7.89 20.89
N THR A 77 36.15 9.13 21.28
CA THR A 77 37.22 10.07 21.63
C THR A 77 37.57 9.79 23.08
N GLU A 78 38.68 9.08 23.31
CA GLU A 78 39.38 9.08 24.59
C GLU A 78 39.97 10.49 24.78
N GLY A 79 39.50 11.23 25.79
CA GLY A 79 40.06 12.55 26.11
C GLY A 79 39.14 13.43 26.94
N ASP A 80 39.46 13.52 28.23
CA ASP A 80 39.13 14.57 29.19
C ASP A 80 37.68 15.11 29.24
N GLY A 81 36.87 14.47 30.09
CA GLY A 81 36.25 15.14 31.26
C GLY A 81 35.45 16.44 31.09
N LYS A 82 35.03 16.83 29.89
CA LYS A 82 34.14 17.98 29.67
C LYS A 82 32.78 17.50 29.19
N GLU A 83 31.79 17.65 30.06
CA GLU A 83 30.38 17.50 29.71
C GLU A 83 30.04 18.31 28.45
N PRO A 84 29.37 17.70 27.44
CA PRO A 84 28.95 18.41 26.26
C PRO A 84 27.78 19.35 26.61
N LYS A 85 28.11 20.63 26.84
CA LYS A 85 27.15 21.74 26.89
C LYS A 85 26.65 22.06 25.48
N ASN A 86 25.71 21.25 24.97
CA ASN A 86 24.71 21.65 23.96
C ASN A 86 23.69 20.51 23.76
N ALA A 87 23.01 20.13 24.82
CA ALA A 87 21.77 19.34 24.75
C ALA A 87 20.54 20.24 24.50
N ARG A 88 20.68 21.28 23.65
CA ARG A 88 19.51 22.04 23.17
C ARG A 88 18.79 21.19 22.14
N ALA A 89 17.86 20.39 22.67
CA ALA A 89 16.60 20.00 22.05
C ALA A 89 16.61 19.93 20.51
N SER A 90 17.19 18.86 19.97
CA SER A 90 16.63 18.28 18.75
C SER A 90 15.32 17.60 19.15
N SER A 91 14.27 18.41 19.27
CA SER A 91 12.86 17.99 19.34
C SER A 91 12.40 17.28 18.05
N SER A 92 13.32 16.90 17.16
CA SER A 92 13.05 16.24 15.89
C SER A 92 13.33 14.73 15.90
N ILE A 93 13.78 14.13 17.02
CA ILE A 93 13.83 12.66 17.20
C ILE A 93 12.43 12.11 17.56
N GLY A 94 11.40 12.67 16.95
CA GLY A 94 10.03 12.18 16.95
C GLY A 94 9.48 12.05 15.52
N SER A 95 10.29 12.32 14.49
CA SER A 95 9.87 12.18 13.10
C SER A 95 9.72 10.69 12.77
N ASN A 96 8.48 10.22 12.88
CA ASN A 96 8.05 8.91 12.43
C ASN A 96 8.63 8.61 11.04
N ASN A 97 9.16 7.41 10.82
CA ASN A 97 9.54 6.95 9.47
C ASN A 97 8.34 6.82 8.51
N PHE A 98 7.11 7.01 9.02
CA PHE A 98 5.88 7.02 8.24
C PHE A 98 5.00 8.15 8.80
N GLY A 99 4.94 9.26 8.08
CA GLY A 99 4.09 10.41 8.40
C GLY A 99 2.63 10.25 7.95
N GLY A 100 2.19 9.02 7.71
CA GLY A 100 0.85 8.72 7.20
C GLY A 100 -0.24 8.87 8.26
N GLY A 101 -1.47 9.12 7.82
CA GLY A 101 -2.65 9.17 8.70
C GLY A 101 -2.99 7.80 9.30
N PRO A 102 -3.81 7.72 10.36
CA PRO A 102 -4.15 6.43 11.00
C PRO A 102 -4.65 5.34 10.03
N SER A 103 -5.47 5.74 9.04
CA SER A 103 -6.02 4.83 8.02
C SER A 103 -5.01 4.39 6.96
N GLU A 104 -3.87 5.06 6.83
CA GLU A 104 -2.77 4.65 5.94
C GLU A 104 -1.85 3.64 6.65
N LEU A 105 -1.96 3.52 7.97
CA LEU A 105 -1.05 2.73 8.79
C LEU A 105 -1.66 1.38 9.16
N TRP A 106 -2.93 1.32 9.56
CA TRP A 106 -3.54 0.08 10.03
C TRP A 106 -4.93 -0.20 9.50
N TYR A 107 -5.29 -1.47 9.46
CA TYR A 107 -6.59 -2.00 9.08
C TYR A 107 -6.91 -3.24 9.93
N PRO A 108 -8.16 -3.44 10.40
CA PRO A 108 -8.53 -4.65 11.13
C PRO A 108 -8.21 -5.93 10.34
N GLY A 109 -7.39 -6.82 10.91
CA GLY A 109 -6.88 -8.01 10.21
C GLY A 109 -5.69 -7.76 9.28
N GLY A 110 -5.18 -6.52 9.26
CA GLY A 110 -3.91 -6.13 8.64
C GLY A 110 -3.93 -6.15 7.13
N GLU A 111 -2.72 -6.20 6.57
CA GLU A 111 -2.48 -6.19 5.11
C GLU A 111 -3.27 -7.27 4.39
N VAL A 112 -3.27 -8.52 4.90
CA VAL A 112 -3.98 -9.63 4.26
C VAL A 112 -5.48 -9.37 4.17
N ALA A 113 -6.11 -8.93 5.27
CA ALA A 113 -7.55 -8.68 5.28
C ALA A 113 -7.94 -7.51 4.38
N PHE A 114 -7.09 -6.48 4.29
CA PHE A 114 -7.31 -5.35 3.40
C PHE A 114 -7.24 -5.78 1.93
N ILE A 115 -6.19 -6.49 1.53
CA ILE A 115 -6.04 -6.95 0.15
C ILE A 115 -7.15 -7.96 -0.21
N ALA A 116 -7.50 -8.87 0.70
CA ALA A 116 -8.62 -9.80 0.50
C ALA A 116 -9.95 -9.06 0.25
N LYS A 117 -10.19 -7.97 0.99
CA LYS A 117 -11.36 -7.10 0.76
C LYS A 117 -11.31 -6.44 -0.62
N MET A 118 -10.13 -5.98 -1.05
CA MET A 118 -9.93 -5.40 -2.38
C MET A 118 -10.18 -6.44 -3.48
N MET A 119 -9.72 -7.69 -3.30
CA MET A 119 -10.00 -8.80 -4.21
C MET A 119 -11.52 -9.07 -4.32
N GLU A 120 -12.23 -9.12 -3.19
CA GLU A 120 -13.70 -9.28 -3.15
C GLU A 120 -14.43 -8.16 -3.90
N GLU A 121 -14.02 -6.90 -3.72
CA GLU A 121 -14.64 -5.77 -4.43
C GLU A 121 -14.31 -5.74 -5.91
N SER A 122 -13.06 -6.05 -6.28
CA SER A 122 -12.63 -6.14 -7.68
C SER A 122 -13.40 -7.23 -8.44
N SER A 123 -13.74 -8.33 -7.76
CA SER A 123 -14.61 -9.38 -8.28
C SER A 123 -15.99 -8.87 -8.63
N CYS A 124 -16.62 -8.13 -7.70
CA CYS A 124 -17.94 -7.55 -7.94
C CYS A 124 -17.88 -6.58 -9.12
N LEU A 125 -16.84 -5.75 -9.17
CA LEU A 125 -16.62 -4.80 -10.26
C LEU A 125 -16.48 -5.50 -11.61
N ALA A 126 -15.72 -6.60 -11.69
CA ALA A 126 -15.52 -7.35 -12.92
C ALA A 126 -16.74 -8.17 -13.38
N ILE A 127 -17.74 -8.32 -12.51
CA ILE A 127 -19.05 -8.91 -12.86
C ILE A 127 -19.97 -7.81 -13.37
N ASP A 128 -20.10 -6.74 -12.60
CA ASP A 128 -21.05 -5.66 -12.89
C ASP A 128 -20.58 -4.84 -14.10
N MET A 129 -19.26 -4.65 -14.27
CA MET A 129 -18.62 -3.88 -15.34
C MET A 129 -17.30 -4.54 -15.80
N PRO A 130 -17.34 -5.58 -16.65
CA PRO A 130 -16.15 -6.34 -17.06
C PRO A 130 -15.03 -5.49 -17.65
N SER A 131 -15.38 -4.50 -18.49
CA SER A 131 -14.40 -3.63 -19.17
C SER A 131 -13.94 -2.43 -18.33
N LYS A 132 -14.14 -2.44 -17.00
CA LYS A 132 -13.82 -1.29 -16.12
C LYS A 132 -12.34 -1.20 -15.76
N CYS A 133 -11.73 -2.34 -15.42
CA CYS A 133 -10.35 -2.40 -14.96
C CYS A 133 -9.65 -3.66 -15.47
N LEU A 134 -8.53 -3.50 -16.17
CA LEU A 134 -7.79 -4.63 -16.72
C LEU A 134 -6.96 -5.32 -15.63
N TRP A 135 -6.17 -4.56 -14.87
CA TRP A 135 -5.31 -5.09 -13.81
C TRP A 135 -5.63 -4.48 -12.45
N PHE A 136 -5.72 -5.31 -11.42
CA PHE A 136 -5.68 -4.85 -10.04
C PHE A 136 -4.33 -5.21 -9.45
N SER A 137 -3.81 -4.36 -8.57
CA SER A 137 -2.52 -4.61 -7.93
C SER A 137 -2.43 -4.04 -6.52
N SER A 138 -1.60 -4.68 -5.71
CA SER A 138 -1.24 -4.22 -4.38
C SER A 138 0.22 -4.50 -4.10
N LEU A 139 0.89 -3.54 -3.44
CA LEU A 139 2.12 -3.82 -2.72
C LEU A 139 1.84 -4.84 -1.61
N VAL A 140 2.78 -5.75 -1.41
CA VAL A 140 2.81 -6.72 -0.33
C VAL A 140 4.10 -6.49 0.44
N SER A 141 3.96 -5.96 1.66
CA SER A 141 5.08 -5.54 2.51
C SER A 141 5.76 -6.70 3.22
N ARG A 142 5.02 -7.78 3.49
CA ARG A 142 5.54 -9.00 4.14
C ARG A 142 5.45 -10.17 3.18
N ARG A 143 6.60 -10.74 2.82
CA ARG A 143 6.66 -11.93 1.95
C ARG A 143 5.80 -13.10 2.47
N ASP A 144 5.70 -13.25 3.78
CA ASP A 144 4.93 -14.32 4.43
C ASP A 144 3.42 -14.20 4.21
N ASN A 145 2.92 -13.02 3.80
CA ASN A 145 1.52 -12.82 3.46
C ASN A 145 1.19 -13.39 2.07
N LEU A 146 2.18 -13.53 1.19
CA LEU A 146 1.96 -13.88 -0.21
C LEU A 146 1.29 -15.26 -0.40
N PRO A 147 1.71 -16.35 0.26
CA PRO A 147 1.05 -17.66 0.09
C PRO A 147 -0.45 -17.61 0.41
N LYS A 148 -0.82 -16.91 1.49
CA LYS A 148 -2.21 -16.74 1.90
C LYS A 148 -3.01 -15.88 0.91
N LEU A 149 -2.40 -14.86 0.31
CA LEU A 149 -3.04 -14.03 -0.71
C LEU A 149 -3.27 -14.79 -2.02
N ILE A 150 -2.30 -15.63 -2.42
CA ILE A 150 -2.45 -16.51 -3.58
C ILE A 150 -3.58 -17.52 -3.34
N GLU A 151 -3.60 -18.16 -2.17
CA GLU A 151 -4.68 -19.08 -1.79
C GLU A 151 -6.07 -18.40 -1.87
N ILE A 152 -6.18 -17.15 -1.41
CA ILE A 152 -7.43 -16.37 -1.51
C ILE A 152 -7.83 -16.13 -2.98
N LEU A 153 -6.88 -15.77 -3.86
CA LEU A 153 -7.15 -15.55 -5.29
C LEU A 153 -7.57 -16.84 -6.02
N GLU A 154 -6.96 -17.97 -5.65
CA GLU A 154 -7.25 -19.28 -6.23
C GLU A 154 -8.55 -19.89 -5.67
N SER A 155 -8.92 -19.52 -4.44
CA SER A 155 -10.17 -19.95 -3.83
C SER A 155 -11.40 -19.29 -4.47
N ASN A 156 -12.56 -19.94 -4.37
CA ASN A 156 -13.85 -19.41 -4.85
C ASN A 156 -14.39 -18.21 -4.03
N VAL A 157 -13.52 -17.47 -3.30
CA VAL A 157 -13.87 -16.27 -2.53
C VAL A 157 -14.14 -15.05 -3.43
N VAL A 158 -13.77 -15.15 -4.71
CA VAL A 158 -14.22 -14.25 -5.76
C VAL A 158 -15.75 -14.43 -5.91
N ARG A 159 -16.52 -13.47 -5.36
CA ARG A 159 -18.00 -13.55 -5.27
C ARG A 159 -18.63 -13.95 -6.60
N ARG A 160 -19.71 -14.74 -6.54
CA ARG A 160 -20.54 -15.17 -7.68
C ARG A 160 -19.75 -15.90 -8.80
N ASN A 161 -18.69 -16.63 -8.47
CA ASN A 161 -17.94 -17.48 -9.41
C ASN A 161 -17.23 -16.75 -10.55
N LYS A 162 -17.05 -15.42 -10.51
CA LYS A 162 -16.03 -14.82 -11.40
C LYS A 162 -14.70 -15.41 -10.95
N LYS A 163 -13.83 -15.83 -11.87
CA LYS A 163 -12.52 -16.37 -11.51
C LYS A 163 -11.45 -15.40 -11.96
N VAL A 164 -10.43 -15.24 -11.13
CA VAL A 164 -9.19 -14.61 -11.54
C VAL A 164 -8.58 -15.48 -12.63
N LYS A 165 -8.24 -14.88 -13.77
CA LYS A 165 -7.72 -15.58 -14.96
C LYS A 165 -6.20 -15.46 -15.08
N ASP A 166 -5.60 -14.44 -14.46
CA ASP A 166 -4.15 -14.23 -14.47
C ASP A 166 -3.70 -13.62 -13.14
N VAL A 167 -2.58 -14.12 -12.61
CA VAL A 167 -1.93 -13.64 -11.39
C VAL A 167 -0.44 -13.48 -11.67
N ARG A 168 0.11 -12.31 -11.37
CA ARG A 168 1.53 -12.01 -11.57
C ARG A 168 2.14 -11.40 -10.31
N ILE A 169 3.40 -11.73 -10.06
CA ILE A 169 4.14 -11.22 -8.90
C ILE A 169 5.43 -10.58 -9.39
N ILE A 170 5.57 -9.29 -9.14
CA ILE A 170 6.79 -8.55 -9.45
C ILE A 170 7.59 -8.40 -8.16
N GLN A 171 8.82 -8.93 -8.14
CA GLN A 171 9.73 -8.73 -7.03
C GLN A 171 10.43 -7.37 -7.18
N MET A 172 10.31 -6.51 -6.18
CA MET A 172 11.01 -5.22 -6.12
C MET A 172 12.22 -5.37 -5.20
N GLY A 173 13.42 -5.40 -5.79
CA GLY A 173 14.69 -5.46 -5.07
C GLY A 173 15.53 -4.21 -5.33
N GLN A 174 15.79 -3.42 -4.28
CA GLN A 174 16.82 -2.38 -4.30
C GLN A 174 17.85 -2.68 -3.20
N GLY A 175 18.89 -3.44 -3.54
CA GLY A 175 20.20 -3.49 -2.86
C GLY A 175 20.28 -3.63 -1.32
N GLY A 176 19.18 -3.87 -0.61
CA GLY A 176 19.10 -3.81 0.86
C GLY A 176 18.09 -4.81 1.46
N LEU A 177 17.89 -4.70 2.77
CA LEU A 177 17.18 -5.70 3.61
C LEU A 177 15.65 -5.79 3.41
N LYS A 178 15.05 -4.90 2.60
CA LYS A 178 13.59 -4.87 2.38
C LYS A 178 13.28 -5.22 0.93
N THR A 179 12.70 -6.39 0.72
CA THR A 179 12.13 -6.82 -0.56
C THR A 179 10.62 -6.65 -0.51
N SER A 180 10.10 -5.62 -1.18
CA SER A 180 8.66 -5.51 -1.42
C SER A 180 8.28 -6.30 -2.66
N GLN A 181 7.05 -6.76 -2.73
CA GLN A 181 6.51 -7.44 -3.91
C GLN A 181 5.26 -6.69 -4.36
N ILE A 182 4.98 -6.70 -5.65
CA ILE A 182 3.71 -6.23 -6.17
C ILE A 182 2.95 -7.46 -6.67
N LEU A 183 1.80 -7.70 -6.07
CA LEU A 183 0.86 -8.73 -6.49
C LEU A 183 -0.13 -8.09 -7.48
N PHE A 184 -0.23 -8.68 -8.66
CA PHE A 184 -1.19 -8.33 -9.71
C PHE A 184 -2.18 -9.47 -9.90
N TRP A 185 -3.44 -9.12 -10.14
CA TRP A 185 -4.46 -10.06 -10.59
C TRP A 185 -5.34 -9.44 -11.67
N SER A 186 -5.82 -10.28 -12.60
CA SER A 186 -6.76 -9.90 -13.65
C SER A 186 -7.89 -10.91 -13.77
N PHE A 187 -9.07 -10.42 -14.14
CA PHE A 187 -10.22 -11.23 -14.52
C PHE A 187 -10.29 -11.48 -16.03
N HIS A 188 -9.27 -11.03 -16.77
CA HIS A 188 -9.13 -11.16 -18.21
C HIS A 188 -8.06 -12.20 -18.57
N ASP A 189 -8.33 -13.05 -19.56
CA ASP A 189 -7.33 -13.95 -20.15
C ASP A 189 -6.41 -13.20 -21.12
N VAL A 190 -5.44 -13.90 -21.70
CA VAL A 190 -4.42 -13.30 -22.56
C VAL A 190 -5.04 -12.68 -23.81
N GLU A 191 -6.06 -13.29 -24.38
CA GLU A 191 -6.78 -12.81 -25.56
C GLU A 191 -7.55 -11.52 -25.24
N GLU A 192 -8.31 -11.51 -24.15
CA GLU A 192 -9.03 -10.33 -23.65
C GLU A 192 -8.06 -9.20 -23.27
N GLN A 193 -6.93 -9.50 -22.63
CA GLN A 193 -5.88 -8.52 -22.32
C GLN A 193 -5.29 -7.88 -23.57
N ARG A 194 -5.09 -8.66 -24.65
CA ARG A 194 -4.63 -8.11 -25.94
C ARG A 194 -5.70 -7.29 -26.62
N ALA A 195 -6.96 -7.71 -26.53
CA ALA A 195 -8.08 -6.96 -27.08
C ALA A 195 -8.22 -5.58 -26.40
N TRP A 196 -7.87 -5.49 -25.12
CA TRP A 196 -7.98 -4.26 -24.35
C TRP A 196 -7.30 -3.06 -25.02
N PHE A 197 -6.11 -3.24 -25.61
CA PHE A 197 -5.33 -2.13 -26.18
C PHE A 197 -5.55 -1.91 -27.69
N ARG A 198 -6.53 -2.60 -28.29
CA ARG A 198 -6.82 -2.48 -29.74
C ARG A 198 -7.96 -1.52 -30.07
N GLU A 199 -8.64 -1.00 -29.05
CA GLU A 199 -9.65 0.06 -29.12
C GLU A 199 -9.00 1.42 -28.86
#